data_AF-A0A1X7TFT4-F1
#
_entry.id   AF-A0A1X7TFT4-F1
#
_cell.length_a   1.000
_cell.length_b   1.000
_cell.length_c   1.000
_cell.angle_alpha   90.00
_cell.angle_beta   90.00
_cell.angle_gamma   90.00
#
_symmetry.space_group_name_H-M   'P 1'
#
loop_
_entity.id
_entity.type
_entity.pdbx_description
1 polymer ?
#
loop_
_entity_poly.entity_id
_entity_poly.type
_entity_poly.pdbx_seq_one_letter_code
_entity_poly.pdbx_strand_id
1 'polypeptide(L)'
;METPLSTTYRRHENDKRRQYEQRVTQVEHSSFVPLVFSATGGMSKSTSNFYRHLAQKLSTKRDEHLSMTLGLLRCRLSFALLRSAIMCIRGVRSSQHKPVLGSPFDLQLAESRLSFC
;
A
#
# COMPACT_ATOMS: atom_id res chain seq x y z
N MET A 1 -3.86 -5.48 -26.40
CA MET A 1 -3.92 -6.84 -25.81
C MET A 1 -4.16 -6.68 -24.32
N GLU A 2 -5.32 -7.13 -23.82
CA GLU A 2 -5.66 -7.08 -22.39
C GLU A 2 -4.69 -7.99 -21.61
N THR A 3 -3.88 -7.42 -20.72
CA THR A 3 -2.98 -8.23 -19.88
C THR A 3 -3.75 -8.80 -18.69
N PRO A 4 -3.66 -10.12 -18.39
CA PRO A 4 -4.30 -10.69 -17.21
C PRO A 4 -3.84 -10.00 -15.93
N LEU A 5 -4.78 -9.77 -15.00
CA LEU A 5 -4.52 -9.05 -13.74
C LEU A 5 -3.40 -9.70 -12.91
N SER A 6 -3.32 -11.03 -12.91
CA SER A 6 -2.26 -11.79 -12.25
C SER A 6 -0.86 -11.46 -12.79
N THR A 7 -0.74 -11.28 -14.11
CA THR A 7 0.49 -10.88 -14.78
C THR A 7 0.87 -9.45 -14.40
N THR A 8 -0.09 -8.54 -14.36
CA THR A 8 0.11 -7.15 -13.93
C THR A 8 0.59 -7.07 -12.48
N TYR A 9 -0.06 -7.81 -11.57
CA TYR A 9 0.40 -7.89 -10.17
C TYR A 9 1.83 -8.42 -10.06
N ARG A 10 2.15 -9.52 -10.76
CA ARG A 10 3.50 -10.09 -10.75
C ARG A 10 4.54 -9.08 -11.27
N ARG A 11 4.21 -8.35 -12.34
CA ARG A 11 5.09 -7.32 -12.90
C ARG A 11 5.36 -6.22 -11.87
N HIS A 12 4.32 -5.64 -11.29
CA HIS A 12 4.47 -4.57 -10.29
C HIS A 12 5.18 -5.01 -9.01
N GLU A 13 4.95 -6.25 -8.53
CA GLU A 13 5.71 -6.79 -7.41
C GLU A 13 7.21 -6.86 -7.74
N ASN A 14 7.55 -7.36 -8.93
CA ASN A 14 8.94 -7.49 -9.37
C ASN A 14 9.60 -6.14 -9.60
N ASP A 15 8.89 -5.17 -10.19
CA ASP A 15 9.42 -3.83 -10.43
C ASP A 15 9.77 -3.14 -9.10
N LYS A 16 8.87 -3.22 -8.12
CA LYS A 16 9.14 -2.70 -6.76
C LYS A 16 10.29 -3.45 -6.10
N ARG A 17 10.35 -4.77 -6.22
CA ARG A 17 11.44 -5.57 -5.66
C ARG A 17 12.79 -5.14 -6.24
N ARG A 18 12.91 -5.05 -7.57
CA ARG A 18 14.14 -4.59 -8.26
C ARG A 18 14.55 -3.18 -7.81
N GLN A 19 13.58 -2.30 -7.59
CA GLN A 19 13.86 -0.91 -7.22
C GLN A 19 14.29 -0.74 -5.75
N TYR A 20 13.68 -1.48 -4.81
CA TYR A 20 13.82 -1.19 -3.38
C TYR A 20 14.52 -2.28 -2.57
N GLU A 21 14.42 -3.55 -2.96
CA GLU A 21 14.83 -4.68 -2.13
C GLU A 21 16.32 -4.65 -1.81
N GLN A 22 17.17 -4.32 -2.79
CA GLN A 22 18.62 -4.24 -2.57
C GLN A 22 18.95 -3.22 -1.49
N ARG A 23 18.40 -2.02 -1.56
CA ARG A 23 18.64 -0.95 -0.60
C ARG A 23 18.12 -1.31 0.79
N VAL A 24 16.92 -1.88 0.89
CA VAL A 24 16.35 -2.33 2.18
C VAL A 24 17.19 -3.44 2.82
N THR A 25 17.68 -4.39 2.02
CA THR A 25 18.45 -5.52 2.53
C THR A 25 19.88 -5.11 2.92
N GLN A 26 20.55 -4.34 2.05
CA GLN A 26 21.98 -4.03 2.23
C GLN A 26 22.23 -2.84 3.17
N VAL A 27 21.32 -1.87 3.22
CA VAL A 27 21.49 -0.65 4.02
C VAL A 27 20.69 -0.71 5.32
N GLU A 28 19.43 -1.14 5.27
CA GLU A 28 18.57 -1.18 6.46
C GLU A 28 18.62 -2.53 7.18
N HIS A 29 19.32 -3.52 6.60
CA HIS A 29 19.41 -4.89 7.12
C HIS A 29 18.05 -5.50 7.46
N SER A 30 17.05 -5.23 6.62
CA SER A 30 15.66 -5.64 6.84
C SER A 30 15.10 -6.42 5.64
N SER A 31 13.95 -7.05 5.83
CA SER A 31 13.22 -7.78 4.79
C SER A 31 12.22 -6.89 4.06
N PHE A 32 12.16 -6.98 2.74
CA PHE A 32 11.22 -6.20 1.93
C PHE A 32 10.07 -7.06 1.38
N VAL A 33 8.84 -6.59 1.53
CA VAL A 33 7.65 -7.20 0.89
C VAL A 33 6.88 -6.13 0.12
N PRO A 34 6.77 -6.22 -1.21
CA PRO A 34 6.08 -5.21 -2.00
C PRO A 34 4.56 -5.30 -1.79
N LEU A 35 3.95 -4.23 -1.29
CA LEU A 35 2.51 -4.10 -1.19
C LEU A 35 1.96 -3.50 -2.49
N VAL A 36 1.31 -4.34 -3.29
CA VAL A 36 0.62 -3.97 -4.53
C VAL A 36 -0.88 -4.21 -4.39
N PHE A 37 -1.65 -3.18 -4.71
CA PHE A 37 -3.12 -3.16 -4.71
C PHE A 37 -3.65 -2.66 -6.06
N SER A 38 -4.81 -3.14 -6.51
CA SER A 38 -5.55 -2.51 -7.61
C SER A 38 -6.39 -1.33 -7.12
N ALA A 39 -6.81 -0.46 -8.04
CA ALA A 39 -7.74 0.63 -7.74
C ALA A 39 -9.10 0.12 -7.22
N THR A 40 -9.47 -1.12 -7.56
CA THR A 40 -10.69 -1.79 -7.07
C THR A 40 -10.51 -2.50 -5.72
N GLY A 41 -9.33 -2.41 -5.09
CA GLY A 41 -9.05 -3.02 -3.78
C GLY A 41 -8.56 -4.47 -3.85
N GLY A 42 -8.27 -4.99 -5.03
CA GLY A 42 -7.64 -6.30 -5.21
C GLY A 42 -6.20 -6.31 -4.70
N MET A 43 -5.73 -7.48 -4.25
CA MET A 43 -4.39 -7.66 -3.67
C MET A 43 -3.55 -8.59 -4.54
N SER A 44 -2.26 -8.26 -4.66
CA SER A 44 -1.26 -9.16 -5.23
C SER A 44 -0.97 -10.36 -4.31
N LYS A 45 -0.21 -11.35 -4.80
CA LYS A 45 0.07 -12.59 -4.04
C LYS A 45 0.90 -12.29 -2.79
N SER A 46 1.97 -11.52 -2.94
CA SER A 46 2.85 -11.13 -1.83
C SER A 46 2.09 -10.28 -0.80
N THR A 47 1.27 -9.32 -1.29
CA THR A 47 0.39 -8.52 -0.44
C THR A 47 -0.59 -9.37 0.35
N SER A 48 -1.25 -10.34 -0.29
CA SER A 48 -2.26 -11.20 0.36
C SER A 48 -1.66 -12.04 1.48
N ASN A 49 -0.46 -12.58 1.27
CA ASN A 49 0.28 -13.32 2.29
C ASN A 49 0.68 -12.44 3.47
N PHE A 50 1.26 -11.26 3.19
CA PHE A 50 1.59 -10.28 4.22
C PHE A 50 0.35 -9.87 5.02
N TYR A 51 -0.76 -9.64 4.34
CA TYR A 51 -2.02 -9.22 4.94
C TYR A 51 -2.59 -10.27 5.89
N ARG A 52 -2.55 -11.55 5.51
CA ARG A 52 -2.96 -12.66 6.39
C ARG A 52 -2.07 -12.75 7.63
N HIS A 53 -0.75 -12.65 7.45
CA HIS A 53 0.21 -12.69 8.56
C HIS A 53 0.01 -11.51 9.52
N LEU A 54 -0.21 -10.31 8.99
CA LEU A 54 -0.52 -9.13 9.78
C LEU A 54 -1.81 -9.31 10.59
N ALA A 55 -2.85 -9.84 9.97
CA ALA A 55 -4.12 -10.09 10.65
C ALA A 55 -3.99 -11.12 11.77
N GLN A 56 -3.22 -12.19 11.56
CA GLN A 56 -2.91 -13.18 12.60
C GLN A 56 -2.18 -12.54 13.78
N LYS A 57 -1.11 -11.79 13.51
CA LYS A 57 -0.35 -11.09 14.56
C LYS A 57 -1.22 -10.12 15.36
N LEU A 58 -2.11 -9.38 14.70
CA LEU A 58 -3.00 -8.43 15.35
C LEU A 58 -4.08 -9.12 16.18
N SER A 59 -4.67 -10.19 15.65
CA SER A 59 -5.66 -11.01 16.35
C SER A 59 -5.06 -11.59 17.63
N THR A 60 -3.87 -12.20 17.57
CA THR A 60 -3.16 -12.71 18.75
C THR A 60 -2.82 -11.60 19.73
N LYS A 61 -2.39 -10.42 19.25
CA LYS A 61 -2.02 -9.29 20.13
C LYS A 61 -3.22 -8.71 20.88
N ARG A 62 -4.41 -8.72 20.28
CA ARG A 62 -5.63 -8.11 20.83
C ARG A 62 -6.58 -9.10 21.48
N ASP A 63 -6.26 -10.39 21.41
CA ASP A 63 -7.15 -11.48 21.81
C ASP A 63 -8.55 -11.38 21.14
N GLU A 64 -8.55 -11.02 19.86
CA GLU A 64 -9.76 -10.88 19.05
C GLU A 64 -9.85 -12.01 18.02
N HIS A 65 -11.07 -12.35 17.60
CA HIS A 65 -11.27 -13.34 16.55
C HIS A 65 -10.69 -12.88 15.19
N LEU A 66 -9.94 -13.75 14.51
CA LEU A 66 -9.26 -13.44 13.25
C LEU A 66 -10.21 -12.88 12.17
N SER A 67 -11.45 -13.37 12.10
CA SER A 67 -12.42 -12.85 11.11
C SER A 67 -12.77 -11.38 11.36
N MET A 68 -12.85 -10.95 12.62
CA MET A 68 -13.16 -9.58 12.98
C MET A 68 -11.97 -8.67 12.69
N THR A 69 -10.76 -9.09 13.08
CA THR A 69 -9.52 -8.36 12.75
C THR A 69 -9.35 -8.21 11.23
N LEU A 70 -9.58 -9.27 10.46
CA LEU A 70 -9.56 -9.23 9.00
C LEU A 70 -10.63 -8.29 8.43
N GLY A 71 -11.86 -8.33 8.96
CA GLY A 71 -12.94 -7.42 8.56
C GLY A 71 -12.58 -5.96 8.77
N LEU A 72 -12.05 -5.63 9.95
CA LEU A 72 -11.58 -4.29 10.29
C LEU A 72 -10.44 -3.83 9.37
N LEU A 73 -9.43 -4.69 9.15
CA LEU A 73 -8.33 -4.38 8.24
C LEU A 73 -8.84 -4.15 6.82
N ARG A 74 -9.82 -4.93 6.34
CA ARG A 74 -10.35 -4.81 4.96
C ARG A 74 -11.08 -3.49 4.82
N CYS A 75 -11.94 -3.18 5.78
CA CYS A 75 -12.67 -1.93 5.84
C CYS A 75 -11.72 -0.73 5.81
N ARG A 76 -10.76 -0.67 6.74
CA ARG A 76 -9.79 0.44 6.82
C ARG A 76 -8.97 0.60 5.54
N LEU A 77 -8.49 -0.50 4.98
CA LEU A 77 -7.66 -0.47 3.79
C LEU A 77 -8.46 -0.07 2.54
N SER A 78 -9.68 -0.57 2.36
CA SER A 78 -10.55 -0.17 1.25
C SER A 78 -10.85 1.33 1.29
N PHE A 79 -11.13 1.86 2.47
CA PHE A 79 -11.34 3.30 2.66
C PHE A 79 -10.09 4.14 2.38
N ALA A 80 -8.90 3.64 2.75
CA ALA A 80 -7.64 4.32 2.44
C ALA A 80 -7.35 4.31 0.94
N LEU A 81 -7.46 3.15 0.29
CA LEU A 81 -7.23 3.00 -1.16
C LEU A 81 -8.21 3.83 -1.98
N LEU A 82 -9.49 3.87 -1.60
CA LEU A 82 -10.49 4.70 -2.27
C LEU A 82 -10.13 6.18 -2.16
N ARG A 83 -9.75 6.66 -0.97
CA ARG A 83 -9.31 8.04 -0.77
C ARG A 83 -8.08 8.35 -1.63
N SER A 84 -7.06 7.49 -1.64
CA SER A 84 -5.88 7.66 -2.49
C SER A 84 -6.24 7.68 -3.99
N ALA A 85 -7.10 6.76 -4.46
CA ALA A 85 -7.52 6.74 -5.85
C ALA A 85 -8.28 8.02 -6.24
N ILE A 86 -9.18 8.50 -5.39
CA ILE A 86 -9.90 9.76 -5.58
C ILE A 86 -8.93 10.95 -5.65
N MET A 87 -7.92 10.99 -4.77
CA MET A 87 -6.90 12.05 -4.77
C MET A 87 -6.07 12.03 -6.06
N CYS A 88 -5.63 10.84 -6.51
CA CYS A 88 -4.91 10.71 -7.78
C CYS A 88 -5.73 11.18 -8.99
N ILE A 89 -7.05 10.93 -9.00
CA ILE A 89 -7.93 11.36 -10.10
C ILE A 89 -8.20 12.86 -10.04
N ARG A 90 -8.47 13.40 -8.85
CA ARG A 90 -8.73 14.84 -8.67
C ARG A 90 -7.50 15.71 -8.90
N GLY A 91 -6.31 15.12 -8.75
CA GLY A 91 -5.04 15.83 -8.79
C GLY A 91 -4.81 16.64 -7.51
N VAL A 92 -3.54 16.90 -7.23
CA VAL A 92 -3.12 17.69 -6.07
C VAL A 92 -3.39 19.16 -6.43
N ARG A 93 -4.47 19.74 -5.89
CA ARG A 93 -4.64 21.19 -5.96
C ARG A 93 -3.65 21.82 -5.00
N SER A 94 -2.51 22.26 -5.52
CA SER A 94 -1.54 22.99 -4.74
C SER A 94 -2.18 24.30 -4.27
N SER A 95 -2.59 24.37 -3.00
CA SER A 95 -3.12 25.61 -2.41
C SER A 95 -2.05 26.71 -2.33
N GLN A 96 -0.79 26.34 -2.55
CA GLN A 96 0.37 27.21 -2.55
C GLN A 96 1.04 27.01 -3.90
N HIS A 97 1.26 28.05 -4.68
CA HIS A 97 1.85 28.02 -6.04
C HIS A 97 3.32 27.55 -6.09
N LYS A 98 3.73 26.61 -5.22
CA LYS A 98 5.07 26.03 -5.14
C LYS A 98 5.09 24.69 -5.89
N PRO A 99 6.04 24.47 -6.81
CA PRO A 99 6.19 23.19 -7.47
C PRO A 99 6.54 22.11 -6.42
N VAL A 100 5.78 21.02 -6.42
CA VAL A 100 6.10 19.82 -5.63
C VAL A 100 7.41 19.26 -6.18
N LEU A 101 8.48 19.38 -5.41
CA LEU A 101 9.82 19.03 -5.86
C LEU A 101 9.96 17.49 -5.95
N GLY A 102 9.71 16.95 -7.14
CA GLY A 102 10.53 15.90 -7.75
C GLY A 102 10.58 14.48 -7.15
N SER A 103 9.92 14.16 -6.03
CA SER A 103 9.90 12.77 -5.54
C SER A 103 8.47 12.25 -5.26
N PRO A 104 8.13 11.03 -5.73
CA PRO A 104 6.85 10.37 -5.41
C PRO A 104 6.62 10.20 -3.89
N PHE A 105 7.70 10.18 -3.12
CA PHE A 105 7.68 10.05 -1.66
C PHE A 105 7.16 11.31 -0.96
N ASP A 106 7.45 12.50 -1.47
CA ASP A 106 7.12 13.76 -0.80
C ASP A 106 5.61 14.03 -0.79
N LEU A 107 4.92 13.63 -1.87
CA LEU A 107 3.46 13.71 -1.95
C LEU A 107 2.79 12.72 -0.97
N GLN A 108 3.27 11.47 -0.92
CA GLN A 108 2.74 10.46 -0.01
C GLN A 108 3.05 10.80 1.46
N LEU A 109 4.19 11.43 1.76
CA LEU A 109 4.58 11.89 3.10
C LEU A 109 3.74 13.11 3.53
N ALA A 110 3.50 14.07 2.63
CA ALA A 110 2.58 15.18 2.87
C ALA A 110 1.14 14.68 3.13
N GLU A 111 0.68 13.68 2.37
CA GLU A 111 -0.64 13.06 2.53
C GLU A 111 -0.73 12.08 3.72
N SER A 112 0.39 11.53 4.21
CA SER A 112 0.40 10.71 5.43
C SER A 112 0.02 11.51 6.69
N ARG A 113 0.01 12.85 6.59
CA ARG A 113 -0.60 13.77 7.57
C ARG A 113 -2.12 13.89 7.43
N LEU A 114 -2.79 12.97 6.73
CA LEU A 114 -4.22 12.74 6.90
C LEU A 114 -4.44 12.25 8.34
N SER A 115 -4.61 13.22 9.23
CA SER A 115 -5.10 13.04 10.59
C SER A 115 -6.38 12.21 10.53
N PHE A 116 -6.29 10.96 10.98
CA PHE A 116 -7.46 10.18 11.34
C PHE A 116 -7.95 10.66 12.72
N CYS A 117 -8.59 11.83 12.72
CA CYS A 117 -9.50 12.34 13.74
C CYS A 117 -10.52 13.22 13.03
#